data_AF-A0A936C8J0-F1
#
_entry.id   AF-A0A936C8J0-F1
#
_cell.length_a   1.000
_cell.length_b   1.000
_cell.length_c   1.000
_cell.angle_alpha   90.00
_cell.angle_beta   90.00
_cell.angle_gamma   90.00
#
_symmetry.space_group_name_H-M   'P 1'
#
loop_
_entity.id
_entity.type
_entity.pdbx_description
1 polymer ?
#
loop_
_entity_poly.entity_id
_entity_poly.type
_entity_poly.pdbx_seq_one_letter_code
_entity_poly.pdbx_strand_id
1 'polypeptide(L)'
;MRRRPVAIEYSDWYGRRLKIHQVASWAMLPIFAAQYAAGQQLLDHGEEGAAGWARDWHEPLAGATGALFAVNTITGGWNLWDARRDPKARKWRTAHAVLMLVADAGFALTPAFAEDEDDDEGGGSRLKTHRTVALTSMGIAAVSWVMMLPPFRRE
;
A
#
# COMPACT_ATOMS: atom_id res chain seq x y z
N MET A 1 -23.00 -14.15 34.44
CA MET A 1 -21.59 -13.87 34.82
C MET A 1 -21.13 -12.58 34.15
N ARG A 2 -20.69 -11.59 34.93
CA ARG A 2 -20.11 -10.34 34.39
C ARG A 2 -18.62 -10.60 34.12
N ARG A 3 -18.16 -10.44 32.87
CA ARG A 3 -16.74 -10.65 32.51
C ARG A 3 -15.87 -9.69 33.32
N ARG A 4 -14.86 -10.18 34.03
CA ARG A 4 -13.89 -9.32 34.72
C ARG A 4 -13.09 -8.55 33.66
N PRO A 5 -12.87 -7.23 33.83
CA PRO A 5 -11.94 -6.48 32.99
C PRO A 5 -10.57 -7.15 33.05
N VAL A 6 -9.98 -7.42 31.89
CA VAL A 6 -8.60 -7.94 31.77
C VAL A 6 -7.74 -6.79 31.28
N ALA A 7 -6.68 -6.47 32.01
CA ALA A 7 -5.69 -5.50 31.56
C ALA A 7 -5.01 -6.06 30.30
N ILE A 8 -4.98 -5.28 29.23
CA ILE A 8 -4.26 -5.62 28.01
C ILE A 8 -2.95 -4.85 28.02
N GLU A 9 -1.84 -5.58 28.13
CA GLU A 9 -0.50 -5.01 28.06
C GLU A 9 0.00 -5.00 26.61
N TYR A 10 0.60 -3.88 26.24
CA TYR A 10 1.28 -3.66 24.97
C TYR A 10 2.78 -3.55 25.21
N SER A 11 3.61 -3.80 24.20
CA SER A 11 5.04 -3.51 24.32
C SER A 11 5.28 -2.00 24.40
N ASP A 12 6.38 -1.59 25.04
CA ASP A 12 6.78 -0.18 25.16
C ASP A 12 6.94 0.51 23.80
N TRP A 13 7.27 -0.26 22.76
CA TRP A 13 7.43 0.24 21.40
C TRP A 13 6.12 0.38 20.60
N TYR A 14 4.99 -0.11 21.12
CA TYR A 14 3.72 -0.12 20.41
C TYR A 14 3.30 1.27 19.92
N GLY A 15 3.29 2.26 20.82
CA GLY A 15 2.90 3.63 20.48
C GLY A 15 3.81 4.26 19.43
N ARG A 16 5.12 3.99 19.50
CA ARG A 16 6.10 4.53 18.54
C ARG A 16 5.91 3.94 17.15
N ARG A 17 5.77 2.62 17.02
CA ARG A 17 5.49 1.98 15.73
C ARG A 17 4.14 2.43 15.17
N LEU A 18 3.13 2.62 16.02
CA LEU A 18 1.82 3.11 15.59
C LEU A 18 1.92 4.52 15.01
N LYS A 19 2.69 5.41 15.65
CA LYS A 19 2.91 6.77 15.14
C LYS A 19 3.65 6.76 13.81
N ILE A 20 4.69 5.93 13.66
CA ILE A 20 5.42 5.77 12.39
C ILE A 20 4.47 5.29 11.30
N HIS A 21 3.72 4.21 11.54
CA HIS A 21 2.74 3.66 10.60
C HIS A 21 1.73 4.72 10.14
N GLN A 22 1.16 5.47 11.08
CA GLN A 22 0.19 6.54 10.79
C GLN A 22 0.79 7.67 9.95
N VAL A 23 1.98 8.16 10.31
CA VAL A 23 2.63 9.27 9.59
C VAL A 23 3.08 8.83 8.20
N ALA A 24 3.69 7.65 8.10
CA ALA A 24 4.12 7.07 6.83
C ALA A 24 2.93 6.91 5.87
N SER A 25 1.78 6.45 6.36
CA SER A 25 0.59 6.27 5.53
C SER A 25 0.11 7.54 4.81
N TRP A 26 0.43 8.75 5.30
CA TRP A 26 0.10 9.99 4.60
C TRP A 26 0.95 10.24 3.36
N ALA A 27 2.20 9.75 3.34
CA ALA A 27 3.09 9.88 2.19
C ALA A 27 2.62 9.06 0.98
N MET A 28 1.76 8.06 1.21
CA MET A 28 1.17 7.23 0.16
C MET A 28 0.44 8.07 -0.89
N LEU A 29 -0.37 9.05 -0.49
CA LEU A 29 -1.23 9.82 -1.40
C LEU A 29 -0.42 10.61 -2.46
N PRO A 30 0.56 11.45 -2.09
CA PRO A 30 1.35 12.16 -3.10
C PRO A 30 2.17 11.20 -3.96
N ILE A 31 2.69 10.10 -3.40
CA ILE A 31 3.44 9.09 -4.17
C ILE A 31 2.53 8.42 -5.21
N PHE A 32 1.32 8.01 -4.82
CA PHE A 32 0.35 7.40 -5.73
C PHE A 32 -0.11 8.37 -6.82
N ALA A 33 -0.33 9.63 -6.49
CA ALA A 33 -0.70 10.65 -7.46
C ALA A 33 0.42 10.85 -8.49
N ALA A 34 1.68 10.96 -8.03
CA ALA A 34 2.84 11.09 -8.91
C ALA A 34 3.04 9.83 -9.78
N GLN A 35 2.88 8.65 -9.19
CA GLN A 35 2.93 7.37 -9.90
C GLN A 35 1.89 7.28 -11.01
N TYR A 36 0.64 7.60 -10.67
CA TYR A 36 -0.45 7.61 -11.62
C TYR A 36 -0.15 8.55 -12.79
N ALA A 37 0.27 9.78 -12.50
CA ALA A 37 0.56 10.78 -13.52
C ALA A 37 1.73 10.37 -14.41
N ALA A 38 2.83 9.87 -13.83
CA ALA A 38 3.98 9.38 -14.58
C ALA A 38 3.61 8.17 -15.45
N GLY A 39 2.92 7.18 -14.87
CA GLY A 39 2.48 5.98 -15.58
C GLY A 39 1.47 6.28 -16.69
N GLN A 40 0.55 7.23 -16.53
CA GLN A 40 -0.32 7.67 -17.63
C GLN A 40 0.49 8.30 -18.77
N GLN A 41 1.48 9.13 -18.46
CA GLN A 41 2.33 9.72 -19.50
C GLN A 41 3.05 8.65 -20.32
N LEU A 42 3.64 7.67 -19.64
CA LEU A 42 4.32 6.54 -20.30
C LEU A 42 3.35 5.69 -21.14
N LEU A 43 2.12 5.46 -20.66
CA LEU A 43 1.12 4.68 -21.40
C LEU A 43 0.57 5.41 -22.62
N ASP A 44 0.34 6.71 -22.52
CA ASP A 44 -0.31 7.50 -23.58
C ASP A 44 0.68 7.89 -24.69
N HIS A 45 1.96 8.07 -24.34
CA HIS A 45 2.98 8.61 -25.26
C HIS A 45 4.15 7.67 -25.54
N GLY A 46 4.22 6.52 -24.86
CA GLY A 46 5.36 5.60 -24.94
C GLY A 46 6.63 6.17 -24.30
N GLU A 47 7.68 5.36 -24.19
CA GLU A 47 8.93 5.75 -23.52
C GLU A 47 9.66 6.88 -24.24
N GLU A 48 9.69 6.89 -25.57
CA GLU A 48 10.37 7.94 -26.34
C GLU A 48 9.58 9.26 -26.37
N GLY A 49 8.25 9.19 -26.34
CA GLY A 49 7.36 10.34 -26.46
C GLY A 49 6.92 10.97 -25.13
N ALA A 50 7.09 10.26 -24.02
CA ALA A 50 6.69 10.75 -22.71
C ALA A 50 7.59 11.90 -22.19
N ALA A 51 7.01 12.74 -21.35
CA ALA A 51 7.75 13.82 -20.69
C ALA A 51 8.93 13.28 -19.86
N GLY A 52 10.08 13.98 -19.89
CA GLY A 52 11.31 13.58 -19.18
C GLY A 52 11.08 13.17 -17.72
N TRP A 53 10.37 14.01 -16.97
CA TRP A 53 10.08 13.73 -15.55
C TRP A 53 9.29 12.43 -15.34
N ALA A 54 8.40 12.04 -16.24
CA ALA A 54 7.60 10.83 -16.08
C ALA A 54 8.49 9.59 -16.20
N ARG A 55 9.40 9.60 -17.18
CA ARG A 55 10.39 8.54 -17.41
C ARG A 55 11.37 8.44 -16.25
N ASP A 56 11.93 9.58 -15.85
CA ASP A 56 12.97 9.64 -14.83
C ASP A 56 12.46 9.29 -13.43
N TRP A 57 11.18 9.53 -13.14
CA TRP A 57 10.62 9.35 -11.79
C TRP A 57 9.70 8.16 -11.60
N HIS A 58 9.14 7.56 -12.66
CA HIS A 58 8.20 6.43 -12.50
C HIS A 58 8.84 5.26 -11.73
N GLU A 59 10.02 4.81 -12.12
CA GLU A 59 10.70 3.71 -11.42
C GLU A 59 11.16 4.11 -9.99
N PRO A 60 11.82 5.26 -9.76
CA PRO A 60 12.14 5.69 -8.39
C PRO A 60 10.91 5.81 -7.47
N LEU A 61 9.79 6.31 -7.99
CA LEU A 61 8.54 6.38 -7.22
C LEU A 61 7.99 4.98 -6.91
N ALA A 62 8.29 3.97 -7.73
CA ALA A 62 7.84 2.60 -7.52
C ALA A 62 8.66 1.96 -6.39
N GLY A 63 9.98 2.18 -6.41
CA GLY A 63 10.87 1.86 -5.29
C GLY A 63 10.44 2.54 -3.99
N ALA A 64 10.08 3.83 -4.04
CA ALA A 64 9.58 4.57 -2.88
C ALA A 64 8.26 3.99 -2.36
N THR A 65 7.35 3.57 -3.25
CA THR A 65 6.12 2.86 -2.88
C THR A 65 6.44 1.56 -2.16
N GLY A 66 7.32 0.72 -2.74
CA GLY A 66 7.72 -0.55 -2.12
C GLY A 66 8.33 -0.36 -0.73
N ALA A 67 9.25 0.60 -0.58
CA ALA A 67 9.86 0.92 0.71
C ALA A 67 8.83 1.41 1.74
N LEU A 68 7.90 2.28 1.33
CA LEU A 68 6.85 2.79 2.20
C LEU A 68 5.94 1.68 2.72
N PHE A 69 5.52 0.76 1.84
CA PHE A 69 4.66 -0.35 2.21
C PHE A 69 5.40 -1.38 3.05
N ALA A 70 6.68 -1.65 2.79
CA ALA A 70 7.49 -2.49 3.67
C ALA A 70 7.56 -1.94 5.11
N VAL A 71 7.79 -0.63 5.28
CA VAL A 71 7.79 0.02 6.61
C VAL A 71 6.41 -0.09 7.26
N ASN A 72 5.34 0.17 6.52
CA ASN A 72 3.98 0.05 7.04
C ASN A 72 3.64 -1.36 7.46
N THR A 73 4.05 -2.38 6.70
CA THR A 73 3.74 -3.78 6.99
C THR A 73 4.52 -4.31 8.18
N ILE A 74 5.79 -3.94 8.33
CA ILE A 74 6.57 -4.30 9.53
C ILE A 74 5.95 -3.65 10.78
N THR A 75 5.71 -2.34 10.75
CA THR A 75 5.18 -1.60 11.90
C THR A 75 3.73 -2.01 12.24
N GLY A 76 2.89 -2.20 11.23
CA GLY A 76 1.50 -2.64 11.35
C GLY A 76 1.39 -4.08 11.83
N GLY A 77 2.22 -4.99 11.28
CA GLY A 77 2.28 -6.40 11.67
C GLY A 77 2.68 -6.58 13.14
N TRP A 78 3.74 -5.89 13.59
CA TRP A 78 4.13 -5.91 15.00
C TRP A 78 3.04 -5.35 15.92
N ASN A 79 2.37 -4.27 15.51
CA ASN A 79 1.27 -3.71 16.29
C ASN A 79 0.03 -4.61 16.32
N LEU A 80 -0.28 -5.30 15.21
CA LEU A 80 -1.34 -6.30 15.18
C LEU A 80 -1.02 -7.46 16.11
N TRP A 81 0.24 -7.92 16.13
CA TRP A 81 0.71 -8.96 17.04
C TRP A 81 0.58 -8.54 18.50
N ASP A 82 1.04 -7.36 18.88
CA ASP A 82 0.88 -6.86 20.25
C ASP A 82 -0.60 -6.72 20.64
N ALA A 83 -1.43 -6.23 19.72
CA ALA A 83 -2.86 -6.06 19.94
C ALA A 83 -3.68 -7.37 19.84
N ARG A 84 -3.04 -8.54 19.65
CA ARG A 84 -3.74 -9.81 19.38
C ARG A 84 -4.68 -10.26 20.50
N ARG A 85 -4.43 -9.80 21.73
CA ARG A 85 -5.28 -10.08 22.90
C ARG A 85 -6.34 -9.02 23.14
N ASP A 86 -6.24 -7.86 22.51
CA ASP A 86 -7.25 -6.80 22.62
C ASP A 86 -8.51 -7.18 21.79
N PRO A 87 -9.69 -7.31 22.43
CA PRO A 87 -10.94 -7.55 21.70
C PRO A 87 -11.51 -6.27 21.04
N LYS A 88 -11.17 -5.08 21.54
CA LYS A 88 -11.67 -3.78 21.07
C LYS A 88 -11.32 -3.62 19.58
N ALA A 89 -12.27 -3.29 18.71
CA ALA A 89 -12.13 -3.18 17.25
C ALA A 89 -11.31 -4.28 16.51
N ARG A 90 -11.18 -5.49 17.05
CA ARG A 90 -10.31 -6.53 16.48
C ARG A 90 -10.62 -6.84 15.00
N LYS A 91 -11.89 -7.04 14.68
CA LYS A 91 -12.34 -7.35 13.31
C LYS A 91 -11.94 -6.23 12.33
N TRP A 92 -11.99 -4.98 12.77
CA TRP A 92 -11.63 -3.81 11.95
C TRP A 92 -10.13 -3.76 11.67
N ARG A 93 -9.30 -3.99 12.71
CA ARG A 93 -7.84 -4.10 12.56
C ARG A 93 -7.45 -5.28 11.67
N THR A 94 -8.11 -6.43 11.82
CA THR A 94 -7.88 -7.60 10.97
C THR A 94 -8.25 -7.32 9.52
N ALA A 95 -9.41 -6.70 9.26
CA ALA A 95 -9.81 -6.33 7.91
C ALA A 95 -8.78 -5.40 7.24
N HIS A 96 -8.31 -4.36 7.96
CA HIS A 96 -7.27 -3.46 7.47
C HIS A 96 -5.98 -4.21 7.14
N ALA A 97 -5.52 -5.07 8.04
CA ALA A 97 -4.29 -5.84 7.84
C ALA A 97 -4.38 -6.74 6.61
N VAL A 98 -5.52 -7.43 6.42
CA VAL A 98 -5.73 -8.26 5.23
C VAL A 98 -5.72 -7.41 3.96
N LEU A 99 -6.45 -6.29 3.93
CA LEU A 99 -6.47 -5.40 2.76
C LEU A 99 -5.07 -4.85 2.44
N MET A 100 -4.30 -4.45 3.45
CA MET A 100 -2.93 -3.95 3.24
C MET A 100 -2.00 -5.05 2.72
N LEU A 101 -2.09 -6.28 3.23
CA LEU A 101 -1.29 -7.42 2.72
C LEU A 101 -1.67 -7.79 1.28
N VAL A 102 -2.95 -7.68 0.91
CA VAL A 102 -3.39 -7.87 -0.47
C VAL A 102 -2.82 -6.78 -1.38
N ALA A 103 -2.85 -5.52 -0.94
CA ALA A 103 -2.24 -4.42 -1.69
C ALA A 103 -0.72 -4.61 -1.83
N ASP A 104 -0.01 -5.01 -0.77
CA ASP A 104 1.43 -5.32 -0.79
C ASP A 104 1.75 -6.39 -1.84
N ALA A 105 0.98 -7.48 -1.86
CA ALA A 105 1.17 -8.55 -2.84
C ALA A 105 0.97 -8.04 -4.26
N GLY A 106 -0.06 -7.22 -4.49
CA GLY A 106 -0.28 -6.58 -5.79
C GLY A 106 0.86 -5.66 -6.21
N PHE A 107 1.38 -4.81 -5.31
CA PHE A 107 2.55 -3.98 -5.58
C PHE A 107 3.81 -4.80 -5.87
N ALA A 108 4.05 -5.87 -5.13
CA ALA A 108 5.20 -6.75 -5.34
C ALA A 108 5.17 -7.47 -6.69
N LEU A 109 3.96 -7.79 -7.19
CA LEU A 109 3.77 -8.45 -8.49
C LEU A 109 3.73 -7.48 -9.67
N THR A 110 3.43 -6.20 -9.43
CA THR A 110 3.27 -5.17 -10.48
C THR A 110 4.49 -5.06 -11.42
N PRO A 111 5.75 -5.05 -10.94
CA PRO A 111 6.93 -4.96 -11.81
C PRO A 111 7.07 -6.12 -12.79
N ALA A 112 6.62 -7.33 -12.45
CA ALA A 112 6.72 -8.50 -13.33
C ALA A 112 5.89 -8.39 -14.63
N PHE A 113 5.03 -7.37 -14.73
CA PHE A 113 4.23 -7.06 -15.91
C PHE A 113 4.78 -5.85 -16.69
N ALA A 114 5.91 -5.26 -16.25
CA ALA A 114 6.54 -4.09 -16.88
C ALA A 114 7.64 -4.45 -17.88
N GLU A 115 8.20 -5.66 -17.81
CA GLU A 115 9.27 -6.10 -18.72
C GLU A 115 8.70 -6.44 -20.11
N ASP A 116 9.28 -5.80 -21.11
CA ASP A 116 9.20 -6.12 -22.53
C ASP A 116 10.33 -7.11 -22.86
N GLU A 117 9.99 -8.36 -23.16
CA GLU A 117 10.89 -9.21 -23.94
C GLU A 117 10.56 -8.99 -25.42
N ASP A 118 11.62 -8.87 -26.21
CA ASP A 118 11.62 -8.46 -27.62
C ASP A 118 10.51 -9.10 -28.48
N ASP A 119 9.83 -8.28 -29.29
CA ASP A 119 9.07 -8.65 -30.49
C ASP A 119 7.81 -9.56 -30.37
N ASP A 120 7.14 -9.66 -29.22
CA ASP A 120 5.86 -10.39 -29.11
C ASP A 120 4.59 -9.50 -29.11
N GLU A 121 3.53 -9.97 -29.78
CA GLU A 121 2.17 -9.37 -29.86
C GLU A 121 1.49 -9.15 -28.48
N GLY A 122 2.16 -9.49 -27.38
CA GLY A 122 1.67 -9.46 -26.00
C GLY A 122 2.02 -8.23 -25.16
N GLY A 123 2.96 -7.38 -25.56
CA GLY A 123 3.43 -6.23 -24.75
C GLY A 123 2.31 -5.29 -24.29
N GLY A 124 1.38 -4.95 -25.19
CA GLY A 124 0.22 -4.12 -24.87
C GLY A 124 -0.76 -4.75 -23.85
N SER A 125 -0.82 -6.08 -23.78
CA SER A 125 -1.65 -6.80 -22.78
C SER A 125 -0.98 -6.80 -21.40
N ARG A 126 0.35 -6.94 -21.36
CA ARG A 126 1.15 -6.91 -20.13
C ARG A 126 1.11 -5.52 -19.49
N LEU A 127 1.28 -4.44 -20.26
CA LEU A 127 1.16 -3.07 -19.77
C LEU A 127 -0.24 -2.74 -19.23
N LYS A 128 -1.30 -3.25 -19.87
CA LYS A 128 -2.67 -3.16 -19.32
C LYS A 128 -2.81 -3.91 -18.01
N THR A 129 -2.16 -5.07 -17.89
CA THR A 129 -2.13 -5.87 -16.66
C THR A 129 -1.36 -5.14 -15.56
N HIS A 130 -0.16 -4.63 -15.85
CA HIS A 130 0.62 -3.77 -14.96
C HIS A 130 -0.22 -2.63 -14.40
N ARG A 131 -0.84 -1.85 -15.28
CA ARG A 131 -1.72 -0.73 -14.90
C ARG A 131 -2.87 -1.20 -14.02
N THR A 132 -3.54 -2.30 -14.39
CA THR A 132 -4.70 -2.82 -13.66
C THR A 132 -4.31 -3.26 -12.25
N VAL A 133 -3.22 -4.02 -12.11
CA VAL A 133 -2.71 -4.48 -10.80
C VAL A 133 -2.28 -3.28 -9.95
N ALA A 134 -1.56 -2.32 -10.53
CA ALA A 134 -1.12 -1.11 -9.83
C ALA A 134 -2.31 -0.31 -9.28
N LEU A 135 -3.27 0.05 -10.13
CA LEU A 135 -4.44 0.85 -9.73
C LEU A 135 -5.34 0.12 -8.73
N THR A 136 -5.52 -1.18 -8.91
CA THR A 136 -6.30 -2.00 -7.97
C THR A 136 -5.64 -2.03 -6.60
N SER A 137 -4.33 -2.22 -6.54
CA SER A 137 -3.55 -2.23 -5.30
C SER A 137 -3.58 -0.86 -4.61
N MET A 138 -3.41 0.23 -5.38
CA MET A 138 -3.57 1.60 -4.88
C MET A 138 -4.97 1.85 -4.30
N GLY A 139 -6.01 1.40 -5.00
CA GLY A 139 -7.39 1.52 -4.55
C GLY A 139 -7.64 0.77 -3.24
N ILE A 140 -7.19 -0.48 -3.14
CA ILE A 140 -7.31 -1.29 -1.92
C ILE A 140 -6.59 -0.62 -0.76
N ALA A 141 -5.35 -0.16 -0.97
CA ALA A 141 -4.58 0.53 0.06
C ALA A 141 -5.25 1.83 0.51
N ALA A 142 -5.73 2.65 -0.43
CA ALA A 142 -6.42 3.90 -0.13
C ALA A 142 -7.71 3.67 0.67
N VAL A 143 -8.54 2.68 0.28
CA VAL A 143 -9.75 2.30 1.02
C VAL A 143 -9.39 1.82 2.43
N SER A 144 -8.39 0.93 2.54
CA SER A 144 -7.93 0.40 3.83
C SER A 144 -7.38 1.50 4.74
N TRP A 145 -6.75 2.53 4.17
CA TRP A 145 -6.27 3.69 4.90
C TRP A 145 -7.41 4.61 5.37
N VAL A 146 -8.35 4.96 4.49
CA VAL A 146 -9.54 5.75 4.85
C VAL A 146 -10.33 5.08 5.97
N MET A 147 -10.43 3.75 5.93
CA MET A 147 -11.07 2.93 6.97
C MET A 147 -10.44 3.13 8.37
N MET A 148 -9.19 3.57 8.45
CA MET A 148 -8.46 3.84 9.70
C MET A 148 -8.45 5.33 10.11
N LEU A 149 -9.05 6.22 9.32
CA LEU A 149 -9.19 7.63 9.66
C LEU A 149 -10.47 7.91 10.45
N PRO A 150 -10.49 8.91 11.36
CA PRO A 150 -11.73 9.48 11.86
C PRO A 150 -12.52 10.13 10.71
N PRO A 151 -13.86 9.95 10.60
CA PRO A 151 -14.77 9.30 11.53
C PRO A 151 -15.02 7.79 11.28
N PHE A 152 -14.41 7.20 10.25
CA PHE A 152 -14.68 5.81 9.83
C PHE A 152 -14.10 4.77 10.78
N ARG A 153 -12.99 5.09 11.45
CA ARG A 153 -12.30 4.20 12.37
C ARG A 153 -13.24 3.75 13.49
N ARG A 154 -13.40 2.43 13.62
CA ARG A 154 -14.10 1.84 14.77
C ARG A 154 -13.17 1.78 15.97
N GLU A 155 -13.67 2.24 17.11
CA GLU A 155 -13.03 2.09 18.41
C GLU A 155 -13.41 0.77 19.05
#